data_AF-A0A4V1VLC4-F1
#
_entry.id   AF-A0A4V1VLC4-F1
#
_cell.length_a   1.000
_cell.length_b   1.000
_cell.length_c   1.000
_cell.angle_alpha   90.00
_cell.angle_beta   90.00
_cell.angle_gamma   90.00
#
_symmetry.space_group_name_H-M   'P 1'
#
loop_
_entity.id
_entity.type
_entity.pdbx_description
1 polymer ?
#
loop_
_entity_poly.entity_id
_entity_poly.type
_entity_poly.pdbx_seq_one_letter_code
_entity_poly.pdbx_strand_id
1 'polypeptide(L)'
;MSRLSAHDLVELVLDDGSFASWDEPIDLSQHSDAYRTTLEKAAERAGTDESVITGRGTVNGRAVAFVINEFGFLAGSIGQAAADRIVSAVR
;
A
#
# COMPACT_ATOMS: atom_id res chain seq x y z
N MET A 1 13.20 -9.01 15.98
CA MET A 1 13.15 -8.99 14.51
C MET A 1 12.46 -7.70 14.11
N SER A 2 13.03 -6.92 13.20
CA SER A 2 12.31 -5.80 12.58
C SER A 2 11.11 -6.35 11.80
N ARG A 3 9.99 -5.63 11.83
CA ARG A 3 8.80 -5.97 11.04
C ARG A 3 9.07 -5.53 9.59
N LEU A 4 8.82 -6.41 8.63
CA LEU A 4 8.94 -6.09 7.20
C LEU A 4 7.90 -5.03 6.81
N SER A 5 8.31 -4.09 5.94
CA SER A 5 7.42 -3.16 5.26
C SER A 5 6.65 -3.89 4.15
N ALA A 6 5.62 -3.24 3.61
CA ALA A 6 4.87 -3.75 2.47
C ALA A 6 5.74 -3.83 1.21
N HIS A 7 6.65 -2.88 1.01
CA HIS A 7 7.63 -2.92 -0.08
C HIS A 7 8.66 -4.03 0.11
N ASP A 8 9.13 -4.25 1.35
CA ASP A 8 10.03 -5.38 1.65
C ASP A 8 9.37 -6.72 1.31
N LEU A 9 8.05 -6.84 1.53
CA LEU A 9 7.29 -8.04 1.18
C LEU A 9 7.16 -8.20 -0.34
N VAL A 10 6.98 -7.10 -1.09
CA VAL A 10 6.97 -7.12 -2.56
C VAL A 10 8.31 -7.63 -3.09
N GLU A 11 9.43 -7.06 -2.62
CA GLU A 11 10.78 -7.46 -3.01
C GLU A 11 11.12 -8.89 -2.60
N LEU A 12 10.61 -9.36 -1.46
CA LEU A 12 10.87 -10.72 -0.97
C LEU A 12 10.10 -11.80 -1.74
N VAL A 13 8.89 -11.50 -2.21
CA VAL A 13 7.95 -12.52 -2.72
C VAL A 13 7.88 -12.55 -4.24
N LEU A 14 7.94 -11.40 -4.91
CA LEU A 14 7.78 -11.32 -6.36
C LEU A 14 9.11 -11.56 -7.07
N ASP A 15 9.06 -12.08 -8.29
CA ASP A 15 10.23 -12.19 -9.15
C ASP A 15 10.75 -10.78 -9.50
N ASP A 16 12.08 -10.63 -9.59
CA ASP A 16 12.75 -9.36 -9.86
C ASP A 16 12.17 -8.63 -11.09
N GLY A 17 11.81 -7.36 -10.92
CA GLY A 17 11.29 -6.50 -11.99
C GLY A 17 9.87 -6.83 -12.45
N SER A 18 9.18 -7.78 -11.80
CA SER A 18 7.79 -8.14 -12.15
C SER A 18 6.74 -7.24 -11.50
N PHE A 19 7.10 -6.51 -10.44
CA PHE A 19 6.18 -5.64 -9.72
C PHE A 19 5.61 -4.53 -10.61
N ALA A 20 4.28 -4.42 -10.62
CA ALA A 20 3.56 -3.29 -11.16
C ALA A 20 2.45 -2.88 -10.18
N SER A 21 2.56 -1.67 -9.62
CA SER A 21 1.53 -1.10 -8.75
C SER A 21 0.25 -0.81 -9.52
N TRP A 22 -0.88 -0.94 -8.82
CA TRP A 22 -2.20 -0.47 -9.27
C TRP A 22 -2.68 0.75 -8.47
N ASP A 23 -1.88 1.21 -7.52
CA ASP A 23 -2.25 2.28 -6.63
C ASP A 23 -2.15 3.63 -7.34
N GLU A 24 -3.18 4.45 -7.15
CA GLU A 24 -3.21 5.84 -7.58
C GLU A 24 -3.11 6.77 -6.37
N PRO A 25 -2.59 8.00 -6.54
CA PRO A 25 -2.54 8.99 -5.46
C PRO A 25 -3.91 9.25 -4.86
N ILE A 26 -3.99 9.27 -3.52
CA ILE A 26 -5.24 9.53 -2.82
C ILE A 26 -5.55 11.04 -2.79
N ASP A 27 -6.78 11.40 -3.14
CA ASP A 27 -7.27 12.77 -2.96
C ASP A 27 -7.52 13.08 -1.48
N LEU A 28 -6.66 13.93 -0.90
CA LEU A 28 -6.75 14.36 0.49
C LEU A 28 -7.51 15.70 0.65
N SER A 29 -8.00 16.30 -0.43
CA SER A 29 -8.60 17.65 -0.43
C SER A 29 -9.80 17.81 0.50
N GLN A 30 -10.54 16.72 0.74
CA GLN A 30 -11.73 16.69 1.59
C GLN A 30 -11.41 16.58 3.09
N HIS A 31 -10.14 16.38 3.46
CA HIS A 31 -9.71 16.24 4.84
C HIS A 31 -9.28 17.58 5.47
N SER A 32 -9.49 17.71 6.78
CA SER A 32 -9.01 18.87 7.54
C SER A 32 -7.48 18.98 7.49
N ASP A 33 -6.93 20.19 7.61
CA ASP A 33 -5.47 20.42 7.58
C ASP A 33 -4.73 19.58 8.64
N ALA A 34 -5.31 19.45 9.83
CA ALA A 34 -4.76 18.66 10.92
C ALA A 34 -4.69 17.16 10.60
N TYR A 35 -5.70 16.63 9.89
CA TYR A 35 -5.69 15.23 9.48
C TYR A 35 -4.75 15.02 8.30
N ARG A 36 -4.70 15.92 7.32
CA ARG A 36 -3.70 15.89 6.24
C ARG A 36 -2.27 15.85 6.76
N THR A 37 -1.93 16.70 7.73
CA THR A 37 -0.61 16.66 8.39
C THR A 37 -0.33 15.31 9.05
N THR A 38 -1.36 14.66 9.63
CA THR A 38 -1.23 13.31 10.20
C THR A 38 -0.95 12.27 9.13
N LEU A 39 -1.64 12.36 7.98
CA LEU A 39 -1.46 11.47 6.84
C LEU A 39 -0.09 11.64 6.19
N GLU A 40 0.39 12.87 6.00
CA GLU A 40 1.72 13.16 5.45
C GLU A 40 2.82 12.54 6.31
N LYS A 41 2.77 12.72 7.64
CA LYS A 41 3.72 12.09 8.57
C LYS A 41 3.63 10.56 8.56
N ALA A 42 2.42 10.02 8.43
CA ALA A 42 2.24 8.58 8.30
C ALA A 42 2.85 8.06 7.00
N ALA A 43 2.69 8.81 5.90
CA ALA A 43 3.23 8.46 4.61
C ALA A 43 4.75 8.50 4.57
N GLU A 44 5.36 9.56 5.12
CA GLU A 44 6.81 9.67 5.29
C GLU A 44 7.39 8.50 6.10
N ARG A 45 6.70 8.12 7.18
CA ARG A 45 7.12 6.99 8.03
C ARG A 45 6.97 5.64 7.33
N ALA A 46 5.92 5.48 6.52
CA ALA A 46 5.55 4.20 5.92
C ALA A 46 6.19 3.96 4.54
N GLY A 47 6.60 5.02 3.84
CA GLY A 47 7.03 4.93 2.43
C GLY A 47 5.89 4.65 1.45
N THR A 48 4.64 4.90 1.85
CA THR A 48 3.41 4.71 1.07
C THR A 48 2.40 5.78 1.47
N ASP A 49 1.52 6.18 0.56
CA ASP A 49 0.49 7.18 0.80
C ASP A 49 -0.77 6.63 1.51
N GLU A 50 -0.82 5.32 1.76
CA GLU A 50 -1.91 4.63 2.47
C GLU A 50 -1.45 3.33 3.14
N SER A 51 -2.28 2.80 4.06
CA SER A 51 -2.13 1.52 4.75
C SER A 51 -2.29 0.29 3.88
N VAL A 52 -2.66 0.43 2.60
CA VAL A 52 -2.76 -0.67 1.66
C VAL A 52 -2.07 -0.30 0.36
N ILE A 53 -1.21 -1.20 -0.10
CA ILE A 53 -0.67 -1.18 -1.46
C ILE A 53 -1.18 -2.39 -2.24
N THR A 54 -1.38 -2.20 -3.53
CA THR A 54 -1.94 -3.20 -4.43
C THR A 54 -1.18 -3.22 -5.76
N GLY A 55 -1.27 -4.35 -6.44
CA GLY A 55 -0.59 -4.51 -7.71
C GLY A 55 -0.59 -5.94 -8.20
N ARG A 56 0.27 -6.16 -9.19
CA ARG A 56 0.57 -7.46 -9.76
C ARG A 56 2.05 -7.70 -9.87
N GLY A 57 2.40 -8.97 -10.06
CA GLY A 57 3.71 -9.40 -10.50
C GLY A 57 3.71 -10.87 -10.82
N THR A 58 4.87 -11.50 -10.73
CA THR A 58 5.01 -12.94 -10.90
C THR A 58 5.67 -13.58 -9.69
N VAL A 59 5.34 -14.83 -9.41
CA VAL A 59 6.03 -15.68 -8.43
C VAL A 59 6.38 -16.99 -9.12
N ASN A 60 7.68 -17.26 -9.28
CA ASN A 60 8.16 -18.38 -10.09
C ASN A 60 7.54 -18.39 -11.51
N GLY A 61 7.44 -17.21 -12.12
CA GLY A 61 6.84 -17.00 -13.45
C GLY A 61 5.30 -17.08 -13.50
N ARG A 62 4.62 -17.34 -12.38
CA ARG A 62 3.15 -17.36 -12.32
C ARG A 62 2.61 -15.97 -11.99
N ALA A 63 1.74 -15.43 -12.85
CA ALA A 63 1.07 -14.15 -12.61
C ALA A 63 0.22 -14.20 -11.32
N VAL A 64 0.39 -13.19 -10.48
CA VAL A 64 -0.37 -12.99 -9.23
C VAL A 64 -0.82 -11.54 -9.11
N ALA A 65 -1.96 -11.35 -8.44
CA ALA A 65 -2.38 -10.07 -7.88
C ALA A 65 -2.11 -10.10 -6.37
N PHE A 66 -1.86 -8.95 -5.75
CA PHE A 66 -1.65 -8.86 -4.32
C PHE A 66 -2.33 -7.64 -3.68
N VAL A 67 -2.57 -7.79 -2.38
CA VAL A 67 -3.03 -6.75 -1.47
C VAL A 67 -2.18 -6.88 -0.21
N ILE A 68 -1.43 -5.84 0.14
CA ILE A 68 -0.51 -5.86 1.29
C ILE A 68 -0.84 -4.70 2.21
N ASN A 69 -0.99 -4.98 3.51
CA ASN A 69 -1.23 -3.97 4.52
C ASN A 69 0.08 -3.44 5.11
N GLU A 70 0.25 -2.13 5.10
CA GLU A 70 1.39 -1.42 5.70
C GLU A 70 1.03 -0.87 7.07
N PHE A 71 1.46 -1.57 8.13
CA PHE A 71 1.22 -1.15 9.50
C PHE A 71 2.03 0.11 9.92
N GLY A 72 3.04 0.50 9.14
CA GLY A 72 3.77 1.76 9.26
C GLY A 72 2.88 2.97 8.99
N PHE A 73 1.81 2.79 8.21
CA PHE A 73 0.82 3.83 7.94
C PHE A 73 -0.36 3.67 8.92
N LEU A 74 -0.45 4.57 9.91
CA LEU A 74 -1.53 4.57 10.91
C LEU A 74 -1.87 3.20 11.53
N ALA A 75 -0.85 2.38 11.83
CA ALA A 75 -1.03 1.02 12.39
C ALA A 75 -1.84 0.08 11.47
N GLY A 76 -1.84 0.32 10.17
CA GLY A 76 -2.49 -0.53 9.18
C GLY A 76 -4.00 -0.32 9.11
N SER A 77 -4.50 0.81 9.63
CA SER A 77 -5.94 1.09 9.71
C SER A 77 -6.59 1.08 8.33
N ILE A 78 -7.71 0.37 8.19
CA ILE A 78 -8.49 0.33 6.95
C ILE A 78 -9.54 1.44 6.98
N GLY A 79 -9.23 2.55 6.30
CA GLY A 79 -10.17 3.63 5.99
C GLY A 79 -10.84 3.44 4.62
N GLN A 80 -11.52 4.49 4.14
CA GLN A 80 -12.23 4.47 2.85
C GLN A 80 -11.27 4.19 1.68
N ALA A 81 -10.17 4.95 1.56
CA ALA A 81 -9.25 4.79 0.44
C ALA A 81 -8.53 3.44 0.44
N ALA A 82 -8.10 2.94 1.61
CA ALA A 82 -7.59 1.58 1.76
C ALA A 82 -8.61 0.52 1.31
N ALA A 83 -9.89 0.66 1.71
CA ALA A 83 -10.95 -0.26 1.29
C ALA A 83 -11.19 -0.20 -0.23
N ASP A 84 -11.17 1.00 -0.82
CA ASP A 84 -11.35 1.18 -2.27
C ASP A 84 -10.21 0.51 -3.05
N ARG A 85 -8.95 0.61 -2.59
CA ARG A 85 -7.81 -0.13 -3.17
C ARG A 85 -8.04 -1.64 -3.12
N ILE A 86 -8.43 -2.18 -1.95
CA ILE A 86 -8.71 -3.62 -1.79
C ILE A 86 -9.78 -4.08 -2.78
N VAL A 87 -10.88 -3.33 -2.89
CA VAL A 87 -12.00 -3.67 -3.76
C VAL A 87 -11.58 -3.57 -5.24
N SER A 88 -10.83 -2.54 -5.61
CA SER A 88 -10.34 -2.37 -6.99
C SER A 88 -9.39 -3.48 -7.41
N ALA A 89 -8.58 -4.03 -6.49
CA ALA A 89 -7.63 -5.09 -6.80
C ALA A 89 -8.27 -6.46 -7.05
N VAL A 90 -9.55 -6.66 -6.66
CA VAL A 90 -10.25 -7.96 -6.72
C VAL A 90 -11.37 -7.99 -7.76
N ARG A 91 -11.77 -6.82 -8.30
CA ARG A 91 -12.80 -6.71 -9.34
C ARG A 91 -12.25 -7.01 -10.73
#